data_AF-A0A259A0C5-F1
#
_entry.id   AF-A0A259A0C5-F1
#
_cell.length_a   1.000
_cell.length_b   1.000
_cell.length_c   1.000
_cell.angle_alpha   90.00
_cell.angle_beta   90.00
_cell.angle_gamma   90.00
#
_symmetry.space_group_name_H-M   'P 1'
#
loop_
_entity.id
_entity.type
_entity.pdbx_description
1 polymer ?
#
loop_
_entity_poly.entity_id
_entity_poly.type
_entity_poly.pdbx_seq_one_letter_code
_entity_poly.pdbx_strand_id
1 'polypeptide(L)'
;MPQSLFKAPHQPLARINTERFQDVVDPVWARIRNEADLAAEREPLLAGFLIGAVLGQGSLEAVIGERIAARLDHAELPGSAIRAAYHEAVSQDRTIAQAVRADIMAVVDRDPATTRALEPVLYFKGFHALQTHRLSHWLWTHSQRDFALYLQSRASSVFAVDIHPAVPVGRGIFLDHATGIVIGATAVIEDDVSILQGVTLGGTGKETGDR
;
A
#
# COMPACT_ATOMS: atom_id res chain seq x y z
N MET A 1 -33.76 -66.93 -21.06
CA MET A 1 -32.42 -67.02 -21.72
C MET A 1 -32.37 -65.93 -22.80
N PRO A 2 -31.24 -65.24 -22.98
CA PRO A 2 -30.95 -63.83 -22.64
C PRO A 2 -31.01 -62.89 -23.89
N GLN A 3 -30.99 -61.56 -23.82
CA GLN A 3 -29.83 -60.71 -23.49
C GLN A 3 -30.26 -59.26 -23.20
N SER A 4 -29.74 -58.74 -22.08
CA SER A 4 -29.50 -57.32 -21.81
C SER A 4 -28.15 -56.93 -22.41
N LEU A 5 -28.03 -55.74 -23.01
CA LEU A 5 -26.76 -55.01 -23.04
C LEU A 5 -26.98 -53.50 -23.31
N PHE A 6 -26.94 -52.74 -22.21
CA PHE A 6 -26.35 -51.42 -22.03
C PHE A 6 -26.44 -50.39 -23.17
N LYS A 7 -27.37 -49.44 -23.04
CA LYS A 7 -27.27 -48.11 -23.66
C LYS A 7 -26.71 -47.14 -22.60
N ALA A 8 -25.42 -46.81 -22.70
CA ALA A 8 -24.79 -45.84 -21.81
C ALA A 8 -25.39 -44.44 -22.05
N PRO A 9 -25.65 -43.63 -21.00
CA PRO A 9 -26.02 -42.24 -21.19
C PRO A 9 -24.78 -41.45 -21.60
N HIS A 10 -24.83 -40.81 -22.76
CA HIS A 10 -23.86 -39.79 -23.16
C HIS A 10 -23.96 -38.61 -22.19
N GLN A 11 -23.09 -38.59 -21.19
CA GLN A 11 -22.80 -37.41 -20.40
C GLN A 11 -22.09 -36.42 -21.32
N PRO A 12 -22.61 -35.21 -21.55
CA PRO A 12 -21.85 -34.20 -22.27
C PRO A 12 -20.59 -33.91 -21.45
N LEU A 13 -19.42 -34.05 -22.10
CA LEU A 13 -18.14 -33.63 -21.56
C LEU A 13 -18.32 -32.19 -21.05
N ALA A 14 -18.21 -32.01 -19.74
CA ALA A 14 -18.21 -30.70 -19.12
C ALA A 14 -17.17 -29.87 -19.88
N ARG A 15 -17.64 -28.79 -20.53
CA ARG A 15 -16.73 -27.77 -21.04
C ARG A 15 -15.90 -27.35 -19.85
N ILE A 16 -14.62 -27.72 -19.86
CA ILE A 16 -13.65 -27.21 -18.89
C ILE A 16 -13.72 -25.71 -19.08
N ASN A 17 -14.34 -25.05 -18.10
CA ASN A 17 -14.51 -23.62 -18.08
C ASN A 17 -13.09 -23.04 -18.14
N THR A 18 -12.69 -22.61 -19.33
CA THR A 18 -11.34 -22.09 -19.62
C THR A 18 -11.11 -20.73 -18.92
N GLU A 19 -12.08 -20.30 -18.12
CA GLU A 19 -12.12 -19.08 -17.33
C GLU A 19 -11.46 -19.20 -15.94
N ARG A 20 -10.85 -20.36 -15.58
CA ARG A 20 -10.17 -20.56 -14.28
C ARG A 20 -8.65 -20.66 -14.34
N PHE A 21 -8.01 -19.94 -15.28
CA PHE A 21 -6.55 -19.79 -15.32
C PHE A 21 -6.10 -18.32 -15.45
N GLN A 22 -6.99 -17.37 -15.17
CA GLN A 22 -6.63 -15.95 -15.06
C GLN A 22 -6.41 -15.54 -13.60
N ASP A 23 -5.74 -16.40 -12.82
CA ASP A 23 -5.15 -15.92 -11.58
C ASP A 23 -3.82 -15.22 -11.88
N VAL A 24 -3.87 -13.89 -11.75
CA VAL A 24 -2.97 -13.11 -10.87
C VAL A 24 -1.46 -13.18 -11.17
N VAL A 25 -1.01 -12.69 -12.32
CA VAL A 25 0.39 -12.26 -12.46
C VAL A 25 0.49 -10.82 -11.97
N ASP A 26 1.16 -10.60 -10.83
CA ASP A 26 1.49 -9.28 -10.32
C ASP A 26 2.97 -8.97 -10.64
N PRO A 27 3.25 -8.25 -11.74
CA PRO A 27 4.63 -7.99 -12.18
C PRO A 27 5.37 -7.05 -11.22
N VAL A 28 4.67 -6.14 -10.53
CA VAL A 28 5.29 -5.23 -9.56
C VAL A 28 5.77 -6.04 -8.35
N TRP A 29 4.92 -6.93 -7.85
CA TRP A 29 5.31 -7.81 -6.74
C TRP A 29 6.45 -8.74 -7.11
N ALA A 30 6.37 -9.40 -8.26
CA ALA A 30 7.43 -10.29 -8.74
C ALA A 30 8.77 -9.56 -8.87
N ARG A 31 8.76 -8.34 -9.41
CA ARG A 31 9.94 -7.47 -9.51
C ARG A 31 10.54 -7.17 -8.13
N ILE A 32 9.72 -6.72 -7.18
CA ILE A 32 10.18 -6.37 -5.82
C ILE A 32 10.78 -7.59 -5.11
N ARG A 33 10.16 -8.76 -5.21
CA ARG A 33 10.71 -10.00 -4.63
C ARG A 33 12.09 -10.33 -5.20
N ASN A 34 12.22 -10.28 -6.53
CA ASN A 34 13.49 -10.56 -7.20
C ASN A 34 14.58 -9.54 -6.81
N GLU A 35 14.24 -8.25 -6.77
CA GLU A 35 15.16 -7.20 -6.33
C GLU A 35 15.59 -7.37 -4.87
N ALA A 36 14.68 -7.84 -3.99
CA ALA A 36 14.97 -8.10 -2.58
C ALA A 36 15.88 -9.32 -2.40
N ASP A 37 15.68 -10.38 -3.19
CA ASP A 37 16.50 -11.59 -3.17
C ASP A 37 17.95 -11.26 -3.56
N LEU A 38 18.12 -10.57 -4.70
CA LEU A 38 19.43 -10.09 -5.16
C LEU A 38 20.08 -9.13 -4.16
N ALA A 39 19.30 -8.28 -3.48
CA ALA A 39 19.83 -7.39 -2.46
C ALA A 39 20.32 -8.15 -1.22
N ALA A 40 19.63 -9.23 -0.82
CA ALA A 40 20.01 -10.05 0.33
C ALA A 40 21.30 -10.83 0.06
N GLU A 41 21.52 -11.28 -1.19
CA GLU A 41 22.77 -11.91 -1.60
C GLU A 41 23.94 -10.92 -1.62
N ARG A 42 23.70 -9.70 -2.11
CA ARG A 42 24.74 -8.67 -2.26
C ARG A 42 25.15 -8.04 -0.94
N GLU A 43 24.23 -7.89 0.01
CA GLU A 43 24.48 -7.27 1.31
C GLU A 43 24.02 -8.19 2.45
N PRO A 44 24.87 -9.15 2.88
CA PRO A 44 24.51 -10.12 3.92
C PRO A 44 24.09 -9.49 5.25
N LEU A 45 24.57 -8.29 5.60
CA LEU A 45 24.18 -7.61 6.83
C LEU A 45 22.71 -7.19 6.82
N LEU A 46 22.12 -6.97 5.63
CA LEU A 46 20.72 -6.62 5.46
C LEU A 46 19.82 -7.82 5.14
N ALA A 47 20.38 -9.02 4.96
CA ALA A 47 19.61 -10.20 4.56
C ALA A 47 18.46 -10.50 5.53
N GLY A 48 18.71 -10.48 6.85
CA GLY A 48 17.66 -10.68 7.85
C GLY A 48 16.54 -9.64 7.78
N PHE A 49 16.90 -8.38 7.53
CA PHE A 49 15.94 -7.30 7.31
C PHE A 49 15.10 -7.53 6.06
N LEU A 50 15.72 -7.86 4.92
CA LEU A 50 15.03 -8.11 3.64
C LEU A 50 14.13 -9.35 3.70
N ILE A 51 14.55 -10.39 4.41
CA ILE A 51 13.75 -11.59 4.63
C ILE A 51 12.50 -11.25 5.44
N GLY A 52 12.65 -10.55 6.57
CA GLY A 52 11.50 -10.18 7.42
C GLY A 52 10.56 -9.18 6.73
N ALA A 53 11.12 -8.19 6.05
CA ALA A 53 10.36 -7.11 5.42
C ALA A 53 9.66 -7.52 4.12
N VAL A 54 10.29 -8.37 3.31
CA VAL A 54 9.82 -8.65 1.93
C VAL A 54 9.69 -10.14 1.65
N LEU A 55 10.78 -10.90 1.72
CA LEU A 55 10.80 -12.26 1.16
C LEU A 55 9.90 -13.24 1.93
N GLY A 56 9.74 -13.02 3.24
CA GLY A 56 8.85 -13.79 4.11
C GLY A 56 7.37 -13.40 4.03
N GLN A 57 7.03 -12.34 3.28
CA GLN A 57 5.65 -11.88 3.13
C GLN A 57 4.97 -12.56 1.93
N GLY A 58 3.66 -12.81 2.05
CA GLY A 58 2.88 -13.52 1.03
C GLY A 58 2.36 -12.64 -0.12
N SER A 59 2.32 -11.32 0.06
CA SER A 59 1.86 -10.37 -0.94
C SER A 59 2.51 -9.00 -0.76
N LEU A 60 2.40 -8.14 -1.77
CA LEU A 60 2.91 -6.76 -1.70
C LEU A 60 2.21 -5.96 -0.59
N GLU A 61 0.92 -6.17 -0.37
CA GLU A 61 0.16 -5.48 0.68
C GLU A 61 0.62 -5.91 2.07
N ALA A 62 0.96 -7.20 2.26
CA ALA A 62 1.56 -7.67 3.50
C ALA A 62 2.93 -7.01 3.75
N VAL A 63 3.75 -6.83 2.70
CA VAL A 63 5.00 -6.05 2.78
C VAL A 63 4.72 -4.63 3.24
N ILE A 64 3.79 -3.91 2.61
CA ILE A 64 3.49 -2.52 2.98
C ILE A 64 3.01 -2.44 4.43
N GLY A 65 2.07 -3.31 4.83
CA GLY A 65 1.54 -3.38 6.18
C GLY A 65 2.65 -3.62 7.22
N GLU A 66 3.57 -4.55 6.95
CA GLU A 66 4.73 -4.80 7.81
C GLU A 66 5.68 -3.60 7.88
N ARG A 67 5.98 -2.97 6.73
CA ARG A 67 6.88 -1.81 6.67
C ARG A 67 6.34 -0.63 7.44
N ILE A 68 5.08 -0.24 7.24
CA ILE A 68 4.50 0.89 7.97
C ILE A 68 4.33 0.56 9.47
N ALA A 69 3.94 -0.67 9.81
CA ALA A 69 3.81 -1.10 11.20
C ALA A 69 5.15 -1.01 11.94
N ALA A 70 6.21 -1.55 11.37
CA ALA A 70 7.55 -1.52 11.96
C ALA A 70 8.10 -0.09 12.12
N ARG A 71 7.73 0.83 11.22
CA ARG A 71 8.16 2.24 11.31
C ARG A 71 7.34 3.07 12.28
N LEU A 72 6.06 2.73 12.48
CA LEU A 72 5.15 3.48 13.32
C LEU A 72 5.01 2.92 14.75
N ASP A 73 5.54 1.71 14.99
CA ASP A 73 5.55 1.02 16.28
C ASP A 73 5.87 1.96 17.44
N HIS A 74 5.09 1.84 18.52
CA HIS A 74 5.20 2.67 19.69
C HIS A 74 4.72 1.90 20.93
N ALA A 75 5.22 2.26 22.11
CA ALA A 75 4.84 1.59 23.36
C ALA A 75 3.33 1.64 23.65
N GLU A 76 2.66 2.69 23.18
CA GLU A 76 1.21 2.89 23.36
C GLU A 76 0.37 2.16 22.31
N LEU A 77 0.90 2.00 21.09
CA LEU A 77 0.24 1.28 20.01
C LEU A 77 1.26 0.37 19.30
N PRO A 78 1.25 -0.93 19.63
CA PRO A 78 2.10 -1.90 18.96
C PRO A 78 1.83 -1.97 17.46
N GLY A 79 2.87 -2.14 16.66
CA GLY A 79 2.80 -2.27 15.20
C GLY A 79 1.92 -3.43 14.75
N SER A 80 1.71 -4.46 15.59
CA SER A 80 0.78 -5.54 15.31
C SER A 80 -0.66 -5.06 15.11
N ALA A 81 -1.11 -4.04 15.86
CA ALA A 81 -2.42 -3.43 15.69
C ALA A 81 -2.52 -2.68 14.35
N ILE A 82 -1.46 -1.94 13.98
CA ILE A 82 -1.37 -1.24 12.69
C ILE A 82 -1.41 -2.23 11.53
N ARG A 83 -0.67 -3.34 11.63
CA ARG A 83 -0.65 -4.39 10.62
C ARG A 83 -2.00 -5.08 10.47
N ALA A 84 -2.68 -5.37 11.58
CA ALA A 84 -4.03 -5.94 11.55
C ALA A 84 -5.03 -5.00 10.87
N ALA A 85 -5.01 -3.71 11.22
CA ALA A 85 -5.86 -2.69 10.60
C ALA A 85 -5.57 -2.51 9.11
N TYR A 86 -4.29 -2.52 8.71
CA TYR A 86 -3.91 -2.44 7.29
C TYR A 86 -4.42 -3.64 6.49
N HIS A 87 -4.28 -4.85 7.04
CA HIS A 87 -4.79 -6.06 6.41
C HIS A 87 -6.32 -6.01 6.25
N GLU A 88 -7.04 -5.57 7.28
CA GLU A 88 -8.48 -5.37 7.22
C GLU A 88 -8.86 -4.37 6.12
N ALA A 89 -8.22 -3.19 6.10
CA ALA A 89 -8.49 -2.14 5.13
C ALA A 89 -8.32 -2.64 3.68
N VAL A 90 -7.19 -3.30 3.38
CA VAL A 90 -6.92 -3.85 2.05
C VAL A 90 -7.89 -4.97 1.67
N SER A 91 -8.33 -5.78 2.63
CA SER A 91 -9.29 -6.87 2.37
C SER A 91 -10.68 -6.35 1.99
N GLN A 92 -11.06 -5.17 2.50
CA GLN A 92 -12.37 -4.55 2.26
C GLN A 92 -12.33 -3.54 1.11
N ASP A 93 -11.18 -2.91 0.85
CA ASP A 93 -11.00 -1.92 -0.20
C ASP A 93 -9.82 -2.24 -1.12
N ARG A 94 -10.14 -2.80 -2.30
CA ARG A 94 -9.14 -3.14 -3.32
C ARG A 94 -8.47 -1.93 -3.97
N THR A 95 -9.04 -0.72 -3.83
CA THR A 95 -8.45 0.49 -4.41
C THR A 95 -7.11 0.83 -3.73
N ILE A 96 -6.97 0.49 -2.44
CA ILE A 96 -5.71 0.63 -1.70
C ILE A 96 -4.60 -0.21 -2.35
N ALA A 97 -4.89 -1.48 -2.65
CA ALA A 97 -3.94 -2.38 -3.30
C ALA A 97 -3.53 -1.88 -4.71
N GLN A 98 -4.47 -1.33 -5.48
CA GLN A 98 -4.20 -0.75 -6.79
C GLN A 98 -3.33 0.52 -6.66
N ALA A 99 -3.64 1.38 -5.68
CA ALA A 99 -2.91 2.61 -5.44
C ALA A 99 -1.47 2.36 -5.03
N VAL A 100 -1.20 1.37 -4.16
CA VAL A 100 0.16 0.96 -3.77
C VAL A 100 1.04 0.71 -4.99
N ARG A 101 0.54 -0.05 -5.97
CA ARG A 101 1.30 -0.38 -7.19
C ARG A 101 1.52 0.85 -8.06
N ALA A 102 0.49 1.67 -8.24
CA ALA A 102 0.59 2.91 -8.99
C ALA A 102 1.58 3.90 -8.35
N ASP A 103 1.57 4.04 -7.03
CA ASP A 103 2.46 4.92 -6.28
C ASP A 103 3.93 4.44 -6.36
N ILE A 104 4.19 3.13 -6.29
CA ILE A 104 5.53 2.57 -6.51
C ILE A 104 6.03 2.91 -7.91
N MET A 105 5.18 2.71 -8.93
CA MET A 105 5.56 3.00 -10.31
C MET A 105 5.72 4.50 -10.55
N ALA A 106 4.93 5.35 -9.91
CA ALA A 106 5.10 6.80 -9.98
C ALA A 106 6.48 7.23 -9.46
N VAL A 107 6.98 6.62 -8.39
CA VAL A 107 8.36 6.87 -7.92
C VAL A 107 9.37 6.39 -8.96
N VAL A 108 9.26 5.13 -9.42
CA VAL A 108 10.19 4.54 -10.41
C VAL A 108 10.26 5.35 -11.70
N ASP A 109 9.13 5.88 -12.17
CA ASP A 109 9.04 6.57 -13.44
C ASP A 109 9.46 8.04 -13.35
N ARG A 110 9.33 8.67 -12.18
CA ARG A 110 9.47 10.13 -12.02
C ARG A 110 10.68 10.57 -11.19
N ASP A 111 11.22 9.69 -10.35
CA ASP A 111 12.43 9.98 -9.60
C ASP A 111 13.68 9.47 -10.34
N PRO A 112 14.53 10.34 -10.89
CA PRO A 112 15.76 9.92 -11.57
C PRO A 112 16.78 9.27 -10.62
N ALA A 113 16.65 9.45 -9.30
CA ALA A 113 17.51 8.80 -8.30
C ALA A 113 17.04 7.37 -7.96
N THR A 114 15.82 7.00 -8.33
CA THR A 114 15.28 5.67 -8.06
C THR A 114 15.70 4.70 -9.16
N THR A 115 16.35 3.60 -8.76
CA THR A 115 16.84 2.59 -9.71
C THR A 115 16.05 1.28 -9.63
N ARG A 116 15.30 1.07 -8.55
CA ARG A 116 14.61 -0.19 -8.24
C ARG A 116 13.24 0.06 -7.63
N ALA A 117 12.27 -0.81 -7.93
CA ALA A 117 10.95 -0.75 -7.32
C ALA A 117 10.98 -1.07 -5.80
N LEU A 118 12.01 -1.78 -5.35
CA LEU A 118 12.26 -2.09 -3.95
C LEU A 118 12.55 -0.84 -3.08
N GLU A 119 13.14 0.21 -3.67
CA GLU A 119 13.61 1.39 -2.92
C GLU A 119 12.48 2.17 -2.23
N PRO A 120 11.39 2.56 -2.92
CA PRO A 120 10.26 3.21 -2.25
C PRO A 120 9.64 2.34 -1.15
N VAL A 121 9.56 1.02 -1.40
CA VAL A 121 8.95 0.06 -0.47
C VAL A 121 9.73 -0.06 0.84
N LEU A 122 11.06 0.06 0.81
CA LEU A 122 11.89 -0.13 2.00
C LEU A 122 12.27 1.16 2.71
N TYR A 123 12.54 2.24 1.95
CA TYR A 123 13.31 3.37 2.47
C TYR A 123 12.59 4.71 2.42
N PHE A 124 11.77 4.96 1.40
CA PHE A 124 11.28 6.33 1.15
C PHE A 124 10.13 6.72 2.06
N LYS A 125 10.37 7.68 2.94
CA LYS A 125 9.38 8.11 3.93
C LYS A 125 8.13 8.75 3.31
N GLY A 126 8.25 9.40 2.16
CA GLY A 126 7.10 9.94 1.43
C GLY A 126 6.13 8.85 1.01
N PHE A 127 6.65 7.77 0.42
CA PHE A 127 5.85 6.60 0.09
C PHE A 127 5.21 5.98 1.34
N HIS A 128 5.97 5.76 2.43
CA HIS A 128 5.41 5.21 3.66
C HIS A 128 4.31 6.09 4.28
N ALA A 129 4.52 7.41 4.31
CA ALA A 129 3.54 8.36 4.81
C ALA A 129 2.24 8.34 4.00
N LEU A 130 2.35 8.23 2.68
CA LEU A 130 1.19 8.10 1.79
C LEU A 130 0.40 6.81 2.10
N GLN A 131 1.07 5.67 2.25
CA GLN A 131 0.37 4.41 2.57
C GLN A 131 -0.25 4.43 3.98
N THR A 132 0.39 5.09 4.94
CA THR A 132 -0.19 5.36 6.27
C THR A 132 -1.41 6.27 6.18
N HIS A 133 -1.38 7.31 5.34
CA HIS A 133 -2.54 8.17 5.08
C HIS A 133 -3.70 7.37 4.49
N ARG A 134 -3.46 6.46 3.54
CA ARG A 134 -4.53 5.61 2.98
C ARG A 134 -5.21 4.76 4.05
N LEU A 135 -4.45 4.17 4.97
CA LEU A 135 -5.02 3.47 6.13
C LEU A 135 -5.80 4.41 7.04
N SER A 136 -5.23 5.58 7.34
CA SER A 136 -5.88 6.59 8.19
C SER A 136 -7.20 7.09 7.58
N HIS A 137 -7.23 7.34 6.27
CA HIS A 137 -8.42 7.71 5.52
C HIS A 137 -9.49 6.61 5.53
N TRP A 138 -9.09 5.36 5.34
CA TRP A 138 -9.99 4.22 5.44
C TRP A 138 -10.60 4.14 6.85
N LEU A 139 -9.79 4.23 7.91
CA LEU A 139 -10.29 4.24 9.29
C LEU A 139 -11.24 5.42 9.56
N TRP A 140 -10.92 6.59 9.03
CA TRP A 140 -11.74 7.80 9.17
C TRP A 140 -13.13 7.62 8.56
N THR A 141 -13.21 7.05 7.36
CA THR A 141 -14.47 6.78 6.65
C THR A 141 -15.26 5.62 7.26
N HIS A 142 -14.60 4.74 8.03
CA HIS A 142 -15.23 3.65 8.78
C HIS A 142 -15.51 4.02 10.25
N SER A 143 -15.60 5.32 10.56
CA SER A 143 -15.92 5.85 11.90
C SER A 143 -14.91 5.52 13.01
N GLN A 144 -13.71 5.02 12.67
CA GLN A 144 -12.61 4.78 13.61
C GLN A 144 -11.71 6.02 13.72
N ARG A 145 -12.31 7.15 14.10
CA ARG A 145 -11.68 8.48 14.00
C ARG A 145 -10.43 8.64 14.86
N ASP A 146 -10.45 8.15 16.10
CA ASP A 146 -9.31 8.31 17.01
C ASP A 146 -8.09 7.57 16.50
N PHE A 147 -8.27 6.38 15.91
CA PHE A 147 -7.17 5.64 15.33
C PHE A 147 -6.64 6.32 14.06
N ALA A 148 -7.53 6.86 13.22
CA ALA A 148 -7.12 7.67 12.07
C ALA A 148 -6.25 8.86 12.48
N LEU A 149 -6.69 9.65 13.48
CA LEU A 149 -5.96 10.80 14.01
C LEU A 149 -4.64 10.39 14.70
N TYR A 150 -4.62 9.25 15.39
CA TYR A 150 -3.39 8.69 15.94
C TYR A 150 -2.37 8.40 14.84
N LEU A 151 -2.77 7.74 13.75
CA LEU A 151 -1.89 7.46 12.63
C LEU A 151 -1.41 8.73 11.92
N GLN A 152 -2.27 9.75 11.78
CA GLN A 152 -1.87 11.06 11.27
C GLN A 152 -0.74 11.66 12.15
N SER A 153 -0.94 11.70 13.46
CA SER A 153 0.05 12.22 14.42
C SER A 153 1.38 11.45 14.34
N ARG A 154 1.31 10.11 14.28
CA ARG A 154 2.50 9.26 14.14
C ARG A 154 3.20 9.46 12.80
N ALA A 155 2.46 9.59 11.69
CA ALA A 155 3.04 9.88 10.38
C ALA A 155 3.76 11.24 10.36
N SER A 156 3.14 12.26 10.97
CA SER A 156 3.76 13.58 11.14
C SER A 156 5.06 13.50 11.94
N SER A 157 5.07 12.76 13.05
CA SER A 157 6.27 12.61 13.89
C SER A 157 7.38 11.78 13.22
N VAL A 158 7.05 10.65 12.59
CA VAL A 158 8.04 9.69 12.07
C VAL A 158 8.51 10.04 10.65
N PHE A 159 7.61 10.55 9.81
CA PHE A 159 7.90 10.84 8.40
C PHE A 159 8.03 12.34 8.10
N ALA A 160 7.63 13.21 9.04
CA ALA A 160 7.51 14.66 8.82
C ALA A 160 6.52 15.00 7.70
N VAL A 161 5.40 14.27 7.64
CA VAL A 161 4.30 14.44 6.69
C VAL A 161 2.99 14.45 7.46
N ASP A 162 2.25 15.56 7.38
CA ASP A 162 0.96 15.73 8.04
C ASP A 162 -0.14 15.85 7.00
N ILE A 163 -0.89 14.77 6.80
CA ILE A 163 -2.05 14.74 5.90
C ILE A 163 -3.27 14.41 6.74
N HIS A 164 -4.25 15.31 6.76
CA HIS A 164 -5.46 15.08 7.53
C HIS A 164 -6.24 13.88 6.99
N PRO A 165 -6.75 12.95 7.83
CA PRO A 165 -7.37 11.70 7.39
C PRO A 165 -8.55 11.87 6.43
N ALA A 166 -9.30 12.97 6.56
CA ALA A 166 -10.42 13.28 5.67
C ALA A 166 -10.04 13.56 4.20
N VAL A 167 -8.76 13.82 3.90
CA VAL A 167 -8.29 14.17 2.55
C VAL A 167 -8.40 12.96 1.62
N PRO A 168 -9.26 13.00 0.59
CA PRO A 168 -9.22 12.00 -0.47
C PRO A 168 -7.96 12.16 -1.32
N VAL A 169 -7.28 11.04 -1.57
CA VAL A 169 -6.04 10.99 -2.35
C VAL A 169 -6.15 9.93 -3.44
N GLY A 170 -5.94 10.34 -4.68
CA GLY A 170 -5.85 9.50 -5.87
C GLY A 170 -4.68 8.53 -5.82
N ARG A 171 -4.30 7.98 -6.97
CA ARG A 171 -3.22 6.99 -7.14
C ARG A 171 -2.12 7.50 -8.07
N GLY A 172 -0.96 6.85 -8.03
CA GLY A 172 0.19 7.32 -8.80
C GLY A 172 0.78 8.58 -8.18
N ILE A 173 0.69 8.71 -6.86
CA ILE A 173 1.17 9.89 -6.15
C ILE A 173 2.65 9.72 -5.83
N PHE A 174 3.42 10.76 -6.08
CA PHE A 174 4.84 10.81 -5.72
C PHE A 174 5.10 11.93 -4.71
N LEU A 175 5.45 11.55 -3.48
CA LEU A 175 5.88 12.48 -2.43
C LEU A 175 7.40 12.47 -2.32
N ASP A 176 8.07 13.40 -3.00
CA ASP A 176 9.53 13.45 -3.07
C ASP A 176 10.13 14.19 -1.88
N HIS A 177 11.11 13.57 -1.23
CA HIS A 177 11.73 13.95 0.06
C HIS A 177 10.77 14.10 1.26
N ALA A 178 9.52 14.52 1.01
CA ALA A 178 8.32 14.60 1.84
C ALA A 178 8.39 15.45 3.12
N THR A 179 9.58 15.82 3.59
CA THR A 179 9.76 16.59 4.83
C THR A 179 8.97 17.89 4.79
N GLY A 180 8.12 18.11 5.79
CA GLY A 180 7.36 19.36 5.93
C GLY A 180 6.16 19.47 5.02
N ILE A 181 5.70 18.37 4.41
CA ILE A 181 4.41 18.35 3.71
C ILE A 181 3.27 18.48 4.74
N VAL A 182 2.35 19.43 4.50
CA VAL A 182 1.15 19.65 5.32
C VAL A 182 -0.07 19.76 4.41
N ILE A 183 -1.09 18.92 4.61
CA ILE A 183 -2.31 18.87 3.78
C ILE A 183 -3.54 18.86 4.68
N GLY A 184 -4.31 19.95 4.62
CA GLY A 184 -5.47 20.21 5.46
C GLY A 184 -6.73 19.46 5.04
N ALA A 185 -7.68 19.35 5.97
CA ALA A 185 -8.84 18.45 5.90
C ALA A 185 -9.74 18.55 4.66
N THR A 186 -9.75 19.69 3.97
CA THR A 186 -10.63 19.95 2.82
C THR A 186 -9.92 19.85 1.47
N ALA A 187 -8.61 19.56 1.47
CA ALA A 187 -7.88 19.35 0.23
C ALA A 187 -8.37 18.09 -0.49
N VAL A 188 -8.19 18.09 -1.82
CA VAL A 188 -8.36 16.91 -2.68
C VAL A 188 -7.09 16.76 -3.50
N ILE A 189 -6.53 15.56 -3.53
CA ILE A 189 -5.37 15.23 -4.38
C ILE A 189 -5.84 14.21 -5.42
N GLU A 190 -5.81 14.58 -6.69
CA GLU A 190 -6.17 13.69 -7.79
C GLU A 190 -5.02 12.75 -8.19
N ASP A 191 -5.26 11.89 -9.17
CA ASP A 191 -4.27 10.93 -9.68
C ASP A 191 -3.03 11.63 -10.26
N ASP A 192 -1.90 10.92 -10.24
CA ASP A 192 -0.65 11.30 -10.93
C ASP A 192 0.00 12.62 -10.50
N VAL A 193 -0.32 13.10 -9.29
CA VAL A 193 0.29 14.29 -8.69
C VAL A 193 1.66 13.97 -8.10
N SER A 194 2.61 14.90 -8.27
CA SER A 194 3.92 14.87 -7.60
C SER A 194 4.05 16.08 -6.66
N ILE A 195 4.43 15.84 -5.41
CA ILE A 195 4.53 16.86 -4.34
C ILE A 195 5.94 16.77 -3.74
N LEU A 196 6.64 17.90 -3.71
CA LEU A 196 7.99 18.00 -3.14
C LEU A 196 7.94 18.39 -1.65
N GLN A 197 9.09 18.37 -1.00
CA GLN A 197 9.27 18.80 0.39
C GLN A 197 8.75 20.22 0.67
N GLY A 198 8.22 20.42 1.87
CA GLY A 198 7.79 21.73 2.38
C GLY A 198 6.49 22.28 1.78
N VAL A 199 5.82 21.54 0.88
CA VAL A 199 4.55 21.98 0.30
C VAL A 199 3.44 21.98 1.36
N THR A 200 2.67 23.06 1.40
CA THR A 200 1.49 23.18 2.26
C THR A 200 0.24 23.41 1.43
N LEU A 201 -0.76 22.53 1.58
CA LEU A 201 -2.12 22.66 1.05
C LEU A 201 -3.07 22.89 2.23
N GLY A 202 -3.18 24.13 2.70
CA GLY A 202 -3.86 24.46 3.96
C GLY A 202 -4.83 25.63 3.85
N GLY A 203 -5.66 25.81 4.88
CA GLY A 203 -6.62 26.92 4.98
C GLY A 203 -5.99 28.22 5.50
N THR A 204 -6.67 29.35 5.27
CA THR A 204 -6.23 30.71 5.67
C THR A 204 -6.52 31.06 7.15
N GLY A 205 -6.98 30.09 7.94
CA GLY A 205 -7.03 30.18 9.41
C GLY A 205 -8.24 30.87 10.05
N LYS A 206 -9.31 31.20 9.31
CA LYS A 206 -10.45 31.99 9.86
C LYS A 206 -11.84 31.36 9.81
N GLU A 207 -12.10 30.33 9.00
CA GLU A 207 -13.41 29.66 9.02
C GLU A 207 -13.33 28.20 8.58
N THR A 208 -14.33 27.41 8.99
CA THR A 208 -14.54 26.00 8.66
C THR A 208 -15.32 25.83 7.35
N GLY A 209 -14.86 24.98 6.42
CA GLY A 209 -15.54 24.69 5.15
C GLY A 209 -14.57 24.49 3.98
N ASP A 210 -15.11 23.99 2.86
CA ASP A 210 -14.40 23.76 1.59
C ASP A 210 -14.05 25.09 0.90
N ARG A 211 -12.85 25.16 0.29
CA ARG A 211 -12.30 26.37 -0.34
C ARG A 211 -11.37 26.06 -1.49
#